data_AF-A0A1N7DXV3-F1
#
_entry.id   AF-A0A1N7DXV3-F1
#
_cell.length_a   1.000
_cell.length_b   1.000
_cell.length_c   1.000
_cell.angle_alpha   90.00
_cell.angle_beta   90.00
_cell.angle_gamma   90.00
#
_symmetry.space_group_name_H-M   'P 1'
#
loop_
_entity.id
_entity.type
_entity.pdbx_description
1 polymer ?
#
loop_
_entity_poly.entity_id
_entity_poly.type
_entity_poly.pdbx_seq_one_letter_code
_entity_poly.pdbx_strand_id
1 'polypeptide(L)'
;MQPVKVDPDTLGAFGVAERTVAESVAGTAGGVDVATLMPTFGIVGSEFLAVLAATCAHRDAVIGEVAQQYRTLAGAADTSGEDYRASDARGAHDLAADRTLRL
;
A
#
# COMPACT_ATOMS: atom_id res chain seq x y z
N MET A 1 13.57 30.41 -0.87
CA MET A 1 13.19 28.98 -0.76
C MET A 1 13.78 28.45 0.53
N GLN A 2 13.00 27.85 1.41
CA GLN A 2 13.55 27.18 2.60
C GLN A 2 14.05 25.78 2.22
N PRO A 3 15.16 25.29 2.82
CA PRO A 3 15.64 23.94 2.57
C PRO A 3 14.60 22.93 3.06
N VAL A 4 14.20 22.01 2.18
CA VAL A 4 13.34 20.88 2.54
C VAL A 4 14.21 19.91 3.33
N LYS A 5 13.84 19.68 4.60
CA LYS A 5 14.47 18.66 5.43
C LYS A 5 13.63 17.39 5.33
N VAL A 6 14.21 16.33 4.77
CA VAL A 6 13.58 15.02 4.75
C VAL A 6 14.20 14.15 5.82
N ASP A 7 13.34 13.45 6.54
CA ASP A 7 13.71 12.43 7.51
C ASP A 7 13.41 11.05 6.91
N PRO A 8 14.44 10.29 6.48
CA PRO A 8 14.28 8.96 5.91
C PRO A 8 13.62 7.96 6.88
N ASP A 9 13.77 8.16 8.18
CA ASP A 9 13.21 7.24 9.18
C ASP A 9 11.71 7.45 9.31
N THR A 10 11.25 8.70 9.20
CA THR A 10 9.82 9.02 9.08
C THR A 10 9.21 8.43 7.80
N LEU A 11 9.94 8.42 6.67
CA LEU A 11 9.49 7.76 5.44
C LEU A 11 9.38 6.24 5.61
N GLY A 12 10.35 5.60 6.29
CA GLY A 12 10.30 4.18 6.60
C GLY A 12 9.13 3.82 7.53
N ALA A 13 8.89 4.63 8.56
CA ALA A 13 7.76 4.45 9.47
C ALA A 13 6.40 4.58 8.74
N PHE A 14 6.29 5.55 7.82
CA PHE A 14 5.13 5.68 6.95
C PHE A 14 4.95 4.43 6.07
N GLY A 15 6.00 3.93 5.42
CA GLY A 15 5.92 2.70 4.63
C GLY A 15 5.45 1.47 5.43
N VAL A 16 5.88 1.33 6.69
CA VAL A 16 5.39 0.30 7.61
C VAL A 16 3.91 0.47 7.93
N ALA A 17 3.46 1.70 8.19
CA ALA A 17 2.05 1.99 8.46
C ALA A 17 1.17 1.63 7.26
N GLU A 18 1.57 2.02 6.05
CA GLU A 18 0.82 1.71 4.83
C GLU A 18 0.76 0.20 4.55
N ARG A 19 1.83 -0.58 4.80
CA ARG A 19 1.77 -2.05 4.72
C ARG A 19 0.79 -2.65 5.72
N THR A 20 0.79 -2.14 6.94
CA THR A 20 -0.13 -2.59 8.00
C THR A 20 -1.58 -2.33 7.59
N VAL A 21 -1.86 -1.16 7.01
CA VAL A 21 -3.19 -0.84 6.46
C VAL A 21 -3.54 -1.75 5.30
N ALA A 22 -2.61 -2.02 4.38
CA ALA A 22 -2.85 -2.94 3.27
C ALA A 22 -3.26 -4.34 3.74
N GLU A 23 -2.56 -4.87 4.75
CA GLU A 23 -2.86 -6.18 5.34
C GLU A 23 -4.22 -6.17 6.05
N SER A 24 -4.52 -5.11 6.82
CA SER A 24 -5.81 -4.95 7.46
C SER A 24 -6.95 -4.90 6.44
N VAL A 25 -6.81 -4.10 5.36
CA VAL A 25 -7.82 -4.00 4.30
C VAL A 25 -7.99 -5.34 3.60
N ALA A 26 -6.90 -5.99 3.19
CA ALA A 26 -6.96 -7.30 2.55
C ALA A 26 -7.63 -8.36 3.46
N GLY A 27 -7.40 -8.29 4.78
CA GLY A 27 -8.03 -9.17 5.76
C GLY A 27 -9.56 -8.97 5.89
N THR A 28 -10.11 -7.85 5.45
CA THR A 28 -11.57 -7.62 5.42
C THR A 28 -12.27 -8.25 4.21
N ALA A 29 -11.52 -8.75 3.23
CA ALA A 29 -12.08 -9.50 2.10
C ALA A 29 -12.57 -10.88 2.58
N GLY A 30 -13.78 -10.92 3.12
CA GLY A 30 -14.45 -12.14 3.53
C GLY A 30 -15.35 -12.68 2.41
N GLY A 31 -15.07 -13.90 1.95
CA GLY A 31 -15.91 -14.57 0.95
C GLY A 31 -17.30 -14.86 1.50
N VAL A 32 -18.35 -14.45 0.77
CA VAL A 32 -19.72 -14.90 1.03
C VAL A 32 -19.95 -16.15 0.20
N ASP A 33 -20.17 -17.29 0.85
CA ASP A 33 -20.56 -18.51 0.14
C ASP A 33 -22.05 -18.46 -0.22
N VAL A 34 -22.33 -17.89 -1.38
CA VAL A 34 -23.69 -17.75 -1.91
C VAL A 34 -24.36 -19.11 -2.14
N ALA A 35 -23.60 -20.19 -2.35
CA ALA A 35 -24.16 -21.52 -2.53
C ALA A 35 -24.87 -22.03 -1.26
N THR A 36 -24.42 -21.59 -0.07
CA THR A 36 -25.10 -21.92 1.20
C THR A 36 -26.49 -21.28 1.34
N LEU A 37 -26.76 -20.22 0.57
CA LEU A 37 -28.04 -19.49 0.59
C LEU A 37 -29.08 -20.10 -0.37
N MET A 38 -28.63 -20.94 -1.31
CA MET A 38 -29.45 -21.55 -2.36
C MET A 38 -30.67 -22.34 -1.86
N PRO A 39 -30.60 -23.11 -0.75
CA PRO A 39 -31.76 -23.80 -0.18
C PRO A 39 -32.86 -22.86 0.34
N THR A 40 -32.49 -21.65 0.79
CA THR A 40 -33.43 -20.67 1.35
C THR A 40 -34.17 -19.89 0.26
N PHE A 41 -33.47 -19.55 -0.83
CA PHE A 41 -34.01 -18.72 -1.90
C PHE A 41 -34.63 -19.52 -3.06
N GLY A 42 -34.30 -20.82 -3.18
CA GLY A 42 -34.84 -21.71 -4.20
C GLY A 42 -34.57 -21.22 -5.64
N ILE A 43 -35.30 -21.78 -6.60
CA ILE A 43 -35.16 -21.45 -8.04
C ILE A 43 -35.58 -19.99 -8.32
N VAL A 44 -36.58 -19.47 -7.59
CA VAL A 44 -37.12 -18.11 -7.79
C VAL A 44 -36.12 -17.03 -7.38
N GLY A 45 -35.25 -17.29 -6.40
CA GLY A 45 -34.22 -16.35 -5.98
C GLY A 45 -32.89 -16.48 -6.72
N SER A 46 -32.80 -17.27 -7.79
CA SER A 46 -31.55 -17.51 -8.52
C SER A 46 -30.94 -16.24 -9.13
N GLU A 47 -31.78 -15.34 -9.67
CA GLU A 47 -31.32 -14.05 -10.19
C GLU A 47 -30.74 -13.15 -9.08
N PHE A 48 -31.40 -13.14 -7.92
CA PHE A 48 -30.91 -12.42 -6.74
C PHE A 48 -29.56 -12.99 -6.28
N LEU A 49 -29.43 -14.32 -6.19
CA LEU A 49 -28.18 -14.96 -5.80
C LEU A 49 -27.06 -14.71 -6.81
N ALA A 50 -27.36 -14.66 -8.11
CA ALA A 50 -26.39 -14.30 -9.14
C ALA A 50 -25.89 -12.85 -8.98
N VAL A 51 -26.81 -11.90 -8.75
CA VAL A 51 -26.45 -10.49 -8.47
C VAL A 51 -25.67 -10.37 -7.17
N LEU A 52 -26.05 -11.10 -6.12
CA LEU A 52 -25.33 -11.13 -4.85
C LEU A 52 -23.90 -11.65 -5.03
N ALA A 53 -23.73 -12.78 -5.74
CA ALA A 53 -22.41 -13.33 -6.04
C ALA A 53 -21.54 -12.35 -6.83
N ALA A 54 -22.09 -11.72 -7.86
CA ALA A 54 -21.39 -10.70 -8.63
C ALA A 54 -21.00 -9.49 -7.76
N THR A 55 -21.89 -9.06 -6.86
CA THR A 55 -21.64 -7.95 -5.93
C THR A 55 -20.54 -8.29 -4.93
N CYS A 56 -20.54 -9.50 -4.37
CA CYS A 56 -19.48 -9.97 -3.48
C CYS A 56 -18.13 -10.03 -4.21
N ALA A 57 -18.10 -10.59 -5.43
CA ALA A 57 -16.89 -10.64 -6.24
C ALA A 57 -16.37 -9.23 -6.58
N HIS A 58 -17.25 -8.29 -6.93
CA HIS A 58 -16.87 -6.91 -7.19
C HIS A 58 -16.32 -6.21 -5.94
N ARG A 59 -16.99 -6.38 -4.79
CA ARG A 59 -16.52 -5.86 -3.50
C ARG A 59 -15.12 -6.40 -3.18
N ASP A 60 -14.89 -7.70 -3.34
CA ASP A 60 -13.60 -8.32 -3.03
C ASP A 60 -12.49 -7.81 -3.97
N ALA A 61 -12.81 -7.57 -5.26
CA ALA A 61 -11.90 -6.93 -6.21
C ALA A 61 -11.52 -5.50 -5.77
N VAL A 62 -12.51 -4.68 -5.39
CA VAL A 62 -12.28 -3.30 -4.92
C VAL A 62 -11.44 -3.28 -3.63
N ILE A 63 -11.71 -4.17 -2.67
CA ILE A 63 -10.89 -4.31 -1.46
C ILE A 63 -9.45 -4.66 -1.82
N GLY A 64 -9.26 -5.59 -2.76
CA GLY A 64 -7.95 -5.98 -3.27
C GLY A 64 -7.20 -4.82 -3.93
N GLU A 65 -7.88 -4.00 -4.73
CA GLU A 65 -7.31 -2.80 -5.36
C GLU A 65 -6.85 -1.77 -4.33
N VAL A 66 -7.68 -1.49 -3.31
CA VAL A 66 -7.32 -0.55 -2.23
C VAL A 66 -6.10 -1.07 -1.46
N ALA A 67 -6.08 -2.35 -1.07
CA ALA A 67 -4.92 -2.94 -0.42
C ALA A 67 -3.66 -2.84 -1.30
N GLN A 68 -3.79 -3.00 -2.62
CA GLN A 68 -2.68 -2.86 -3.55
C GLN A 68 -2.14 -1.42 -3.64
N GLN A 69 -3.01 -0.42 -3.57
CA GLN A 69 -2.61 0.99 -3.53
C GLN A 69 -1.77 1.29 -2.29
N TYR A 70 -2.20 0.81 -1.12
CA TYR A 70 -1.43 0.92 0.13
C TYR A 70 -0.04 0.26 0.03
N ARG A 71 0.05 -0.95 -0.56
CA ARG A 71 1.35 -1.60 -0.81
C ARG A 71 2.25 -0.80 -1.76
N THR A 72 1.66 -0.20 -2.79
CA THR A 72 2.38 0.65 -3.74
C THR A 72 2.95 1.89 -3.05
N LEU A 73 2.14 2.54 -2.21
CA LEU A 73 2.55 3.72 -1.47
C LEU A 73 3.66 3.41 -0.46
N ALA A 74 3.58 2.26 0.20
CA ALA A 74 4.66 1.78 1.06
C ALA A 74 5.98 1.61 0.31
N GLY A 75 5.97 0.93 -0.85
CA GLY A 75 7.18 0.73 -1.65
C GLY A 75 7.77 2.03 -2.18
N ALA A 76 6.93 3.00 -2.54
CA ALA A 76 7.37 4.34 -2.93
C ALA A 76 8.03 5.09 -1.76
N ALA A 77 7.50 4.95 -0.54
CA ALA A 77 8.10 5.54 0.66
C ALA A 77 9.48 4.94 0.98
N ASP A 78 9.61 3.61 0.86
CA ASP A 78 10.89 2.90 1.05
C ASP A 78 11.93 3.39 0.03
N THR A 79 11.56 3.41 -1.26
CA THR A 79 12.44 3.86 -2.35
C THR A 79 12.88 5.30 -2.14
N SER A 80 11.95 6.19 -1.80
CA SER A 80 12.25 7.59 -1.50
C SER A 80 13.23 7.73 -0.33
N GLY A 81 13.03 6.97 0.76
CA GLY A 81 13.93 6.97 1.91
C GLY A 81 15.35 6.53 1.55
N GLU A 82 15.49 5.49 0.73
CA GLU A 82 16.78 5.02 0.22
C GLU A 82 17.46 6.05 -0.68
N ASP A 83 16.72 6.66 -1.61
CA ASP A 83 17.22 7.71 -2.51
C ASP A 83 17.73 8.94 -1.73
N TYR A 84 17.02 9.33 -0.67
CA TYR A 84 17.46 10.40 0.22
C TYR A 84 18.76 10.05 0.93
N ARG A 85 18.87 8.85 1.53
CA ARG A 85 20.10 8.39 2.20
C ARG A 85 21.29 8.35 1.24
N ALA A 86 21.08 7.82 0.03
CA ALA A 86 22.13 7.75 -0.99
C ALA A 86 22.56 9.14 -1.49
N SER A 87 21.64 10.09 -1.56
CA SER A 87 21.94 11.47 -1.96
C SER A 87 22.67 12.24 -0.85
N ASP A 88 22.27 12.06 0.41
CA ASP A 88 22.94 12.65 1.57
C ASP A 88 24.38 12.13 1.73
N ALA A 89 24.58 10.82 1.59
CA ALA A 89 25.91 10.21 1.63
C ALA A 89 26.85 10.74 0.54
N ARG A 90 26.35 10.91 -0.70
CA ARG A 90 27.11 11.52 -1.80
C ARG A 90 27.45 12.98 -1.51
N GLY A 91 26.48 13.77 -1.03
CA GLY A 91 26.71 15.16 -0.66
C GLY A 91 27.75 15.31 0.46
N ALA A 92 27.71 14.44 1.47
CA ALA A 92 28.69 14.42 2.56
C ALA A 92 30.10 14.07 2.05
N HIS A 93 30.21 13.09 1.15
CA HIS A 93 31.47 12.71 0.51
C HIS A 93 32.07 13.87 -0.30
N ASP A 94 31.27 14.53 -1.13
CA ASP A 94 31.72 15.65 -1.97
C ASP A 94 32.18 16.84 -1.11
N LEU A 95 31.46 17.13 -0.01
CA LEU A 95 31.85 18.17 0.95
C LEU A 95 33.18 17.84 1.65
N ALA A 96 33.39 16.58 2.02
CA ALA A 96 34.64 16.13 2.60
C ALA A 96 35.80 16.28 1.61
N ALA A 97 35.59 15.92 0.34
CA ALA A 97 36.57 16.02 -0.73
C ALA A 97 36.97 17.47 -1.04
N ASP A 98 36.01 18.39 -1.15
CA ASP A 98 36.27 19.84 -1.34
C ASP A 98 37.04 20.44 -0.15
N ARG A 99 36.74 20.02 1.08
CA ARG A 99 37.47 20.47 2.27
C ARG A 99 38.94 20.04 2.25
N THR A 100 39.26 18.85 1.77
CA THR A 100 40.65 18.39 1.61
C THR A 100 41.43 19.11 0.52
N LEU A 101 40.77 19.68 -0.50
CA LEU A 101 41.44 20.45 -1.57
C LEU A 101 41.77 21.89 -1.16
N ARG A 102 41.21 22.38 -0.05
CA ARG A 102 41.40 23.77 0.44
C ARG A 102 42.40 23.89 1.60
N LEU A 103 43.06 22.80 1.98
CA LEU A 103 44.14 22.74 2.99
C LEU A 103 45.46 22.38 2.30
#